data_AF-A0A7X3V570-F1
#
_entry.id   AF-A0A7X3V570-F1
#
_cell.length_a   1.000
_cell.length_b   1.000
_cell.length_c   1.000
_cell.angle_alpha   90.00
_cell.angle_beta   90.00
_cell.angle_gamma   90.00
#
_symmetry.space_group_name_H-M   'P 1'
#
loop_
_entity.id
_entity.type
_entity.pdbx_description
1 polymer ?
#
loop_
_entity_poly.entity_id
_entity_poly.type
_entity_poly.pdbx_seq_one_letter_code
_entity_poly.pdbx_strand_id
1 'polypeptide(L)'
;MTRSICLAVLLAATVGFTPVPVAPSGSIGHGPGQISPRKAYSQGKALTFKVLVCDDCPLQKNELDRDRALSLTASLAAVYEGEETGSPDDEAVQALCGPEIEDCGIRMEVVHYFLSRRFKLESDG
;
A
#
# COMPACT_ATOMS: atom_id res chain seq x y z
N MET A 1 -41.20 27.35 -51.86
CA MET A 1 -41.95 27.10 -50.60
C MET A 1 -41.06 26.30 -49.68
N THR A 2 -40.57 26.97 -48.64
CA THR A 2 -39.78 26.44 -47.52
C THR A 2 -40.64 25.57 -46.62
N ARG A 3 -40.18 24.37 -46.24
CA ARG A 3 -40.56 23.75 -44.96
C ARG A 3 -39.43 22.91 -44.36
N SER A 4 -39.05 23.38 -43.19
CA SER A 4 -38.04 22.94 -42.25
C SER A 4 -38.37 21.63 -41.53
N ILE A 5 -37.27 20.91 -41.20
CA ILE A 5 -36.88 20.35 -39.90
C ILE A 5 -37.85 19.37 -39.21
N CYS A 6 -37.35 18.18 -38.88
CA CYS A 6 -37.37 17.65 -37.52
C CYS A 6 -36.26 16.59 -37.34
N LEU A 7 -35.15 17.06 -36.75
CA LEU A 7 -34.05 16.26 -36.21
C LEU A 7 -34.55 15.60 -34.92
N ALA A 8 -34.60 14.28 -34.84
CA ALA A 8 -34.88 13.56 -33.59
C ALA A 8 -33.59 12.88 -33.12
N VAL A 9 -32.81 13.60 -32.32
CA VAL A 9 -31.71 13.04 -31.54
C VAL A 9 -32.31 12.54 -30.23
N LEU A 10 -32.59 11.24 -30.16
CA LEU A 10 -32.88 10.55 -28.91
C LEU A 10 -31.54 10.23 -28.23
N LEU A 11 -31.08 11.16 -27.38
CA LEU A 11 -29.99 10.94 -26.46
C LEU A 11 -30.51 10.01 -25.35
N ALA A 12 -30.25 8.72 -25.50
CA ALA A 12 -30.43 7.74 -24.43
C ALA A 12 -29.41 8.04 -23.31
N ALA A 13 -29.82 8.83 -22.33
CA ALA A 13 -29.08 8.96 -21.07
C ALA A 13 -29.28 7.68 -20.26
N THR A 14 -28.59 6.61 -20.66
CA THR A 14 -28.37 5.46 -19.78
C THR A 14 -27.49 5.95 -18.65
N VAL A 15 -28.10 6.29 -17.51
CA VAL A 15 -27.41 6.46 -16.24
C VAL A 15 -26.92 5.07 -15.83
N GLY A 16 -25.84 4.63 -16.45
CA GLY A 16 -25.11 3.46 -16.04
C GLY A 16 -24.55 3.77 -14.67
N PHE A 17 -25.10 3.13 -13.64
CA PHE A 17 -24.39 2.92 -12.39
C PHE A 17 -23.15 2.09 -12.73
N THR A 18 -22.09 2.75 -13.18
CA THR A 18 -20.75 2.16 -13.11
C THR A 18 -20.45 2.04 -11.63
N PRO A 19 -20.22 0.84 -11.07
CA PRO A 19 -19.63 0.75 -9.76
C PRO A 19 -18.34 1.54 -9.84
N VAL A 20 -18.29 2.69 -9.15
CA VAL A 20 -17.04 3.35 -8.85
C VAL A 20 -16.16 2.25 -8.28
N PRO A 21 -14.99 1.95 -8.87
CA PRO A 21 -14.07 1.03 -8.24
C PRO A 21 -13.79 1.65 -6.87
N VAL A 22 -14.37 1.04 -5.84
CA VAL A 22 -13.98 1.30 -4.47
C VAL A 22 -12.51 0.92 -4.48
N ALA A 23 -11.63 1.92 -4.54
CA ALA A 23 -10.22 1.73 -4.32
C ALA A 23 -10.15 0.87 -3.05
N PRO A 24 -9.56 -0.34 -3.10
CA PRO A 24 -9.58 -1.24 -1.98
C PRO A 24 -9.09 -0.45 -0.77
N SER A 25 -9.98 -0.22 0.20
CA SER A 25 -9.62 0.39 1.47
C SER A 25 -8.61 -0.59 2.05
N GLY A 26 -7.33 -0.20 2.04
CA GLY A 26 -6.12 -1.07 2.03
C GLY A 26 -6.03 -2.20 3.05
N SER A 27 -7.00 -2.29 3.96
CA SER A 27 -7.16 -3.30 4.99
C SER A 27 -6.93 -4.75 4.52
N ILE A 28 -6.06 -5.40 5.26
CA ILE A 28 -5.80 -6.84 5.14
C ILE A 28 -6.93 -7.63 5.81
N GLY A 29 -7.53 -8.57 5.07
CA GLY A 29 -8.58 -9.44 5.61
C GLY A 29 -9.26 -10.31 4.54
N HIS A 30 -10.37 -10.95 4.91
CA HIS A 30 -11.04 -11.98 4.09
C HIS A 30 -12.32 -11.48 3.40
N GLY A 31 -12.63 -10.18 3.48
CA GLY A 31 -13.82 -9.58 2.88
C GLY A 31 -13.67 -9.18 1.41
N PRO A 32 -14.78 -8.99 0.67
CA PRO A 32 -14.75 -8.38 -0.65
C PRO A 32 -14.13 -6.97 -0.56
N GLY A 33 -13.18 -6.67 -1.45
CA GLY A 33 -12.43 -5.41 -1.45
C GLY A 33 -11.21 -5.36 -0.52
N GLN A 34 -10.90 -6.44 0.21
CA GLN A 34 -9.74 -6.54 1.10
C GLN A 34 -8.57 -7.30 0.47
N ILE A 35 -7.36 -7.04 0.95
CA ILE A 35 -6.18 -7.81 0.57
C ILE A 35 -6.14 -9.08 1.43
N SER A 36 -6.26 -10.25 0.79
CA SER A 36 -6.17 -11.51 1.55
C SER A 36 -4.83 -11.62 2.31
N PRO A 37 -4.79 -12.20 3.52
CA PRO A 37 -3.55 -12.36 4.30
C PRO A 37 -2.40 -13.00 3.53
N ARG A 38 -2.70 -13.99 2.68
CA ARG A 38 -1.70 -14.65 1.85
C ARG A 38 -1.10 -13.69 0.81
N LYS A 39 -1.95 -12.88 0.17
CA LYS A 39 -1.53 -11.89 -0.83
C LYS A 39 -0.76 -10.74 -0.15
N ALA A 40 -1.21 -10.27 1.01
CA ALA A 40 -0.51 -9.28 1.81
C ALA A 40 0.89 -9.78 2.17
N TYR A 41 1.00 -11.01 2.67
CA TYR A 41 2.30 -11.61 2.99
C TYR A 41 3.24 -11.68 1.77
N SER A 42 2.73 -12.12 0.61
CA SER A 42 3.57 -12.23 -0.59
C SER A 42 3.96 -10.86 -1.17
N GLN A 43 3.05 -9.88 -1.14
CA GLN A 43 3.32 -8.51 -1.59
C GLN A 43 4.30 -7.80 -0.64
N GLY A 44 4.08 -7.91 0.67
CA GLY A 44 4.98 -7.38 1.69
C GLY A 44 6.38 -7.95 1.55
N LYS A 45 6.51 -9.28 1.43
CA LYS A 45 7.79 -9.93 1.18
C LYS A 45 8.48 -9.38 -0.07
N ALA A 46 7.75 -9.27 -1.18
CA ALA A 46 8.31 -8.78 -2.43
C ALA A 46 8.79 -7.33 -2.31
N LEU A 47 8.02 -6.45 -1.65
CA LEU A 47 8.40 -5.06 -1.42
C LEU A 47 9.62 -4.94 -0.51
N THR A 48 9.66 -5.69 0.60
CA THR A 48 10.81 -5.70 1.50
C THR A 48 12.09 -6.06 0.75
N PHE A 49 12.12 -7.13 -0.03
CA PHE A 49 13.34 -7.55 -0.76
C PHE A 49 13.58 -6.82 -2.08
N LYS A 50 12.69 -5.92 -2.50
CA LYS A 50 12.87 -5.11 -3.72
C LYS A 50 13.27 -3.67 -3.41
N VAL A 51 12.81 -3.14 -2.29
CA VAL A 51 12.91 -1.71 -1.95
C VAL A 51 13.72 -1.48 -0.68
N LEU A 52 13.60 -2.36 0.31
CA LEU A 52 14.28 -2.20 1.59
C LEU A 52 15.58 -2.99 1.67
N VAL A 53 15.58 -4.20 1.11
CA VAL A 53 16.64 -5.19 1.29
C VAL A 53 17.18 -5.64 -0.07
N CYS A 54 18.26 -5.03 -0.51
CA CYS A 54 19.00 -5.34 -1.74
C CYS A 54 20.42 -4.73 -1.66
N ASP A 55 21.29 -5.03 -2.63
CA ASP A 55 22.69 -4.60 -2.59
C ASP A 55 22.86 -3.06 -2.63
N ASP A 56 21.91 -2.34 -3.25
CA ASP A 56 21.86 -0.88 -3.35
C ASP A 56 20.71 -0.26 -2.51
N CYS A 57 20.14 -1.03 -1.58
CA CYS A 57 19.02 -0.58 -0.75
C CYS A 57 19.50 -0.08 0.62
N PRO A 58 18.62 0.59 1.40
CA PRO A 58 18.96 1.05 2.75
C PRO A 58 19.43 -0.06 3.71
N LEU A 59 19.04 -1.31 3.46
CA LEU A 59 19.45 -2.47 4.26
C LEU A 59 20.09 -3.54 3.39
N GLN A 60 21.16 -4.13 3.91
CA GLN A 60 21.75 -5.33 3.31
C GLN A 60 20.99 -6.59 3.74
N LYS A 61 21.09 -7.65 2.93
CA LYS A 61 20.32 -8.90 3.12
C LYS A 61 20.57 -9.59 4.47
N ASN A 62 21.77 -9.43 5.02
CA ASN A 62 22.20 -9.95 6.31
C ASN A 62 21.80 -9.08 7.51
N GLU A 63 21.30 -7.86 7.27
CA GLU A 63 20.95 -6.90 8.32
C GLU A 63 19.47 -6.98 8.73
N LEU A 64 18.64 -7.68 7.97
CA LEU A 64 17.23 -7.90 8.31
C LEU A 64 17.08 -9.03 9.34
N ASP A 65 17.38 -8.72 10.59
CA ASP A 65 17.10 -9.56 11.77
C ASP A 65 15.82 -9.11 12.50
N ARG A 66 15.55 -9.71 13.67
CA ARG A 66 14.34 -9.42 14.46
C ARG A 66 14.35 -8.00 15.05
N ASP A 67 15.51 -7.51 15.48
CA ASP A 67 15.63 -6.20 16.13
C ASP A 67 15.52 -5.10 15.07
N ARG A 68 16.13 -5.31 13.90
CA ARG A 68 15.92 -4.43 12.75
C ARG A 68 14.48 -4.44 12.27
N ALA A 69 13.83 -5.60 12.23
CA ALA A 69 12.41 -5.70 11.88
C ALA A 69 11.52 -4.92 12.86
N LEU A 70 11.82 -4.97 14.17
CA LEU A 70 11.13 -4.17 15.19
C LEU A 70 11.28 -2.66 14.94
N SER A 71 12.52 -2.20 14.69
CA SER A 71 12.78 -0.78 14.40
C SER A 71 12.06 -0.31 13.13
N LEU A 72 12.11 -1.10 12.06
CA LEU A 72 11.35 -0.83 10.82
C LEU A 72 9.85 -0.75 11.06
N THR A 73 9.27 -1.66 11.85
CA THR A 73 7.83 -1.58 12.16
C THR A 73 7.46 -0.34 12.96
N ALA A 74 8.34 0.13 13.86
CA ALA A 74 8.14 1.37 14.60
C ALA A 74 8.23 2.60 13.68
N SER A 75 9.22 2.65 12.79
CA SER A 75 9.34 3.70 11.77
C SER A 75 8.15 3.74 10.83
N LEU A 76 7.65 2.57 10.39
CA LEU A 76 6.44 2.47 9.57
C LEU A 76 5.21 3.03 10.28
N ALA A 77 5.03 2.73 11.57
CA ALA A 77 3.93 3.24 12.38
C ALA A 77 4.01 4.76 12.57
N ALA A 78 5.19 5.30 12.87
CA ALA A 78 5.38 6.75 13.03
C ALA A 78 5.03 7.51 11.75
N VAL A 79 5.40 6.99 10.57
CA VAL A 79 5.05 7.63 9.28
C VAL A 79 3.54 7.64 9.04
N TYR A 80 2.78 6.63 9.49
CA TYR A 80 1.31 6.68 9.45
C TYR A 80 0.74 7.79 10.33
N GLU A 81 1.39 8.08 11.45
CA GLU A 81 1.00 9.14 12.39
C GLU A 81 1.49 10.53 11.95
N GLY A 82 2.27 10.60 10.86
CA GLY A 82 2.88 11.84 10.38
C GLY A 82 4.08 12.28 11.23
N GLU A 83 4.69 11.35 11.95
CA GLU A 83 5.83 11.55 12.83
C GLU A 83 7.10 10.89 12.28
N GLU A 84 8.26 11.28 12.79
CA GLU A 84 9.55 10.63 12.55
C GLU A 84 10.04 10.01 13.86
N THR A 85 10.68 8.84 13.79
CA THR A 85 11.22 8.19 14.99
C THR A 85 12.64 8.65 15.31
N GLY A 86 13.33 9.27 14.35
CA GLY A 86 14.76 9.53 14.40
C GLY A 86 15.61 8.26 14.22
N SER A 87 14.97 7.16 13.80
CA SER A 87 15.65 5.90 13.50
C SER A 87 16.41 6.00 12.18
N PRO A 88 17.55 5.31 12.03
CA PRO A 88 18.15 5.08 10.71
C PRO A 88 17.20 4.42 9.70
N ASP A 89 16.13 3.79 10.17
CA ASP A 89 15.13 3.12 9.32
C ASP A 89 14.06 4.07 8.75
N ASP A 90 14.03 5.34 9.16
CA ASP A 90 13.08 6.34 8.63
C ASP A 90 13.33 6.63 7.13
N GLU A 91 14.60 6.62 6.69
CA GLU A 91 14.97 6.74 5.27
C GLU A 91 14.48 5.51 4.46
N ALA A 92 14.49 4.34 5.08
CA ALA A 92 14.00 3.11 4.47
C ALA A 92 12.47 3.17 4.27
N VAL A 93 11.73 3.82 5.18
CA VAL A 93 10.30 4.06 5.01
C VAL A 93 10.01 5.08 3.90
N GLN A 94 10.82 6.13 3.76
CA GLN A 94 10.70 7.07 2.64
C GLN A 94 10.90 6.38 1.28
N ALA A 95 11.80 5.40 1.18
CA ALA A 95 11.97 4.59 -0.03
C ALA A 95 10.71 3.79 -0.41
N LEU A 96 9.85 3.44 0.55
CA LEU A 96 8.55 2.82 0.27
C LEU A 96 7.50 3.81 -0.23
N CYS A 97 7.65 5.10 0.12
CA CYS A 97 6.63 6.14 0.04
C CYS A 97 7.13 7.43 -0.65
N GLY A 98 7.94 7.28 -1.70
CA GLY A 98 8.41 8.41 -2.51
C GLY A 98 7.27 9.23 -3.15
N PRO A 99 7.56 10.45 -3.64
CA PRO A 99 6.57 11.44 -4.08
C PRO A 99 5.71 11.00 -5.28
N GLU A 100 6.10 9.94 -5.99
CA GLU A 100 5.38 9.39 -7.13
C GLU A 100 4.55 8.13 -6.77
N ILE A 101 4.51 7.73 -5.50
CA ILE A 101 3.87 6.48 -5.07
C ILE A 101 2.51 6.79 -4.43
N GLU A 102 1.45 6.68 -5.24
CA GLU A 102 0.06 6.91 -4.82
C GLU A 102 -0.44 5.86 -3.81
N ASP A 103 0.13 4.65 -3.81
CA ASP A 103 -0.26 3.52 -2.94
C ASP A 103 0.59 3.38 -1.66
N CYS A 104 1.21 4.47 -1.18
CA CYS A 104 2.10 4.44 -0.02
C CYS A 104 1.48 3.73 1.20
N GLY A 105 0.22 4.06 1.54
CA GLY A 105 -0.50 3.43 2.65
C GLY A 105 -0.67 1.92 2.50
N ILE A 106 -0.94 1.41 1.30
CA ILE A 106 -1.07 -0.04 1.07
C ILE A 106 0.30 -0.72 1.16
N ARG A 107 1.35 -0.07 0.63
CA ARG A 107 2.72 -0.61 0.65
C ARG A 107 3.26 -0.74 2.07
N MET A 108 3.06 0.28 2.90
CA MET A 108 3.44 0.22 4.32
C MET A 108 2.67 -0.88 5.05
N GLU A 109 1.37 -1.03 4.79
CA GLU A 109 0.52 -2.02 5.48
C GLU A 109 0.97 -3.45 5.17
N VAL A 110 1.22 -3.77 3.90
CA VAL A 110 1.65 -5.12 3.52
C VAL A 110 3.09 -5.42 3.97
N VAL A 111 3.98 -4.42 4.00
CA VAL A 111 5.34 -4.58 4.53
C VAL A 111 5.31 -4.80 6.04
N HIS A 112 4.54 -4.00 6.78
CA HIS A 112 4.32 -4.18 8.21
C HIS A 112 3.76 -5.58 8.49
N TYR A 113 2.73 -6.01 7.76
CA TYR A 113 2.15 -7.34 7.88
C TYR A 113 3.17 -8.47 7.66
N PHE A 114 4.03 -8.34 6.66
CA PHE A 114 5.09 -9.32 6.39
C PHE A 114 6.11 -9.38 7.53
N LEU A 115 6.63 -8.23 7.99
CA LEU A 115 7.63 -8.15 9.06
C LEU A 115 7.09 -8.75 10.36
N SER A 116 5.91 -8.31 10.80
CA SER A 116 5.28 -8.78 12.03
C SER A 116 5.04 -10.29 11.98
N ARG A 117 4.59 -10.83 10.84
CA ARG A 117 4.38 -12.28 10.71
C ARG A 117 5.67 -13.09 10.60
N ARG A 118 6.68 -12.58 9.88
CA ARG A 118 7.95 -13.29 9.64
C ARG A 118 8.82 -13.36 10.89
N PHE A 119 8.79 -12.31 11.72
CA PHE A 119 9.62 -12.18 12.92
C PHE A 119 8.85 -12.39 14.22
N LYS A 120 7.53 -12.66 14.15
CA LYS A 120 6.65 -12.83 15.32
C LYS A 120 6.77 -11.62 16.25
N LEU A 121 6.63 -10.44 15.65
CA LEU A 121 6.55 -9.20 16.40
C LEU A 121 5.13 -9.15 16.93
N GLU A 122 4.97 -9.22 18.25
CA GLU A 122 3.65 -9.03 18.85
C GLU A 122 3.25 -7.59 18.55
N SER A 123 2.14 -7.40 17.84
CA SER A 123 1.49 -6.09 17.84
C SER A 123 0.96 -5.91 19.24
N ASP A 124 1.67 -5.15 20.07
CA ASP A 124 1.09 -4.59 21.29
C ASP A 124 -0.17 -3.84 20.84
N GLY A 125 -1.32 -4.43 21.16
CA GLY A 125 -2.65 -3.91 20.80
C GLY A 125 -3.09 -2.76 21.68
#